data_AF-A0A151EE38-F1
#
_entry.id   AF-A0A151EE38-F1
#
_cell.length_a   1.000
_cell.length_b   1.000
_cell.length_c   1.000
_cell.angle_alpha   90.00
_cell.angle_beta   90.00
_cell.angle_gamma   90.00
#
_symmetry.space_group_name_H-M   'P 1'
#
loop_
_entity.id
_entity.type
_entity.pdbx_description
1 polymer ?
#
loop_
_entity_poly.entity_id
_entity_poly.type
_entity_poly.pdbx_seq_one_letter_code
_entity_poly.pdbx_strand_id
1 'polypeptide(L)'
;MKKKIIRLGLYFFIMILIIGSINFRVASSTKLIINNNFNNPMIESTNELRNIMLTGYWNPTGQMIAQFSDDSYLNPDGWKGANWEDWGFDIYSFFPKPGTYNGTFEVDYQNTWEDFWSITEEINPIAIISFGAGAGPWEIEYNARNLDNWVPDNVPPYQPTPCPPDDTKPAGYIRHSTLPVQEIADAVNDQTTVYAWVDWNGNPGAYLCEYMAYLGMWYQDIHNTTDDTYPCWSSGFIHVTSGLPLEDAIEATEITLREVIKYLLNLNSPPETPTITGPTNGNAGTSYTYTFNSVDPDDDDVYYYIKWGDGHTEVWEGPYVSGANALKQKQKILKVKKVIGEYLK
;
A
#
# COMPACT_ATOMS: atom_id res chain seq x y z
N MET A 1 72.07 36.64 14.97
CA MET A 1 72.32 37.31 16.28
C MET A 1 71.09 37.05 17.14
N LYS A 2 71.07 35.95 17.93
CA LYS A 2 71.59 35.79 19.31
C LYS A 2 70.73 36.59 20.31
N LYS A 3 69.99 36.01 21.26
CA LYS A 3 70.32 34.92 22.21
C LYS A 3 69.03 34.44 22.93
N LYS A 4 68.75 33.13 23.02
CA LYS A 4 69.04 32.18 24.16
C LYS A 4 68.03 32.31 25.33
N ILE A 5 67.57 31.31 26.11
CA ILE A 5 67.86 29.87 26.33
C ILE A 5 66.86 29.35 27.42
N ILE A 6 66.39 28.11 27.26
CA ILE A 6 66.23 26.96 28.22
C ILE A 6 65.75 27.17 29.69
N ARG A 7 64.78 26.35 30.14
CA ARG A 7 64.80 25.31 31.23
C ARG A 7 63.41 25.16 31.87
N LEU A 8 62.79 23.97 31.83
CA LEU A 8 62.90 22.83 32.76
C LEU A 8 62.53 23.18 34.21
N GLY A 9 61.43 22.63 34.73
CA GLY A 9 61.05 22.78 36.14
C GLY A 9 59.74 22.08 36.52
N LEU A 10 59.88 20.88 37.06
CA LEU A 10 58.87 20.09 37.77
C LEU A 10 58.53 20.77 39.13
N TYR A 11 57.29 20.59 39.62
CA TYR A 11 56.86 20.41 41.04
C TYR A 11 55.81 21.34 41.67
N PHE A 12 54.88 20.66 42.36
CA PHE A 12 54.09 21.00 43.57
C PHE A 12 53.02 22.10 43.49
N PHE A 13 51.72 21.74 43.45
CA PHE A 13 50.78 21.49 44.58
C PHE A 13 50.50 22.72 45.45
N ILE A 14 49.22 23.13 45.53
CA ILE A 14 48.44 23.72 46.65
C ILE A 14 47.22 24.44 46.02
N MET A 15 46.05 23.80 45.98
CA MET A 15 44.94 23.93 46.95
C MET A 15 44.37 25.35 47.08
N ILE A 16 43.27 25.63 46.37
CA ILE A 16 42.23 26.56 46.80
C ILE A 16 40.89 25.83 46.69
N LEU A 17 40.12 25.93 47.76
CA LEU A 17 38.99 25.09 48.14
C LEU A 17 37.87 26.06 48.57
N ILE A 18 36.80 26.20 47.78
CA ILE A 18 35.48 26.76 48.17
C ILE A 18 34.45 26.05 47.28
N ILE A 19 33.87 24.92 47.70
CA ILE A 19 32.59 24.72 48.42
C ILE A 19 31.34 25.25 47.69
N GLY A 20 30.52 24.29 47.26
CA GLY A 20 29.07 24.39 47.03
C GLY A 20 28.67 23.91 45.63
N SER A 21 27.81 22.91 45.39
CA SER A 21 26.94 22.07 46.24
C SER A 21 26.37 20.91 45.38
N ILE A 22 25.98 19.79 46.02
CA ILE A 22 24.92 18.80 45.61
C ILE A 22 25.39 17.65 44.69
N ASN A 23 25.76 16.46 45.22
CA ASN A 23 24.97 15.27 45.66
C ASN A 23 24.69 14.27 44.49
N PHE A 24 25.42 13.14 44.40
CA PHE A 24 25.08 11.76 44.91
C PHE A 24 24.38 10.90 43.81
N ARG A 25 24.57 9.58 43.59
CA ARG A 25 25.22 8.44 44.29
C ARG A 25 25.66 7.36 43.28
N VAL A 26 26.68 6.61 43.71
CA VAL A 26 27.21 5.36 43.17
C VAL A 26 26.16 4.24 43.19
N ALA A 27 26.07 3.45 42.11
CA ALA A 27 25.37 2.16 42.12
C ALA A 27 26.35 1.02 42.41
N SER A 28 26.04 0.30 43.48
CA SER A 28 26.74 -0.88 44.01
C SER A 28 26.30 -2.16 43.29
N SER A 29 27.25 -3.08 43.12
CA SER A 29 27.06 -4.46 42.68
C SER A 29 26.08 -5.26 43.54
N THR A 30 25.08 -5.91 42.92
CA THR A 30 24.54 -7.20 43.41
C THR A 30 23.76 -7.98 42.34
N LYS A 31 24.12 -9.27 42.20
CA LYS A 31 23.33 -10.46 41.78
C LYS A 31 22.56 -10.46 40.45
N LEU A 32 23.06 -11.30 39.53
CA LEU A 32 22.26 -11.99 38.51
C LEU A 32 21.06 -12.68 39.18
N ILE A 33 19.85 -12.25 38.83
CA ILE A 33 18.65 -13.08 38.85
C ILE A 33 18.27 -13.24 37.37
N ILE A 34 18.38 -14.46 36.86
CA ILE A 34 17.86 -14.83 35.55
C ILE A 34 16.34 -14.91 35.71
N ASN A 35 15.63 -13.89 35.25
CA ASN A 35 14.20 -13.98 34.98
C ASN A 35 14.04 -14.34 33.50
N ASN A 36 13.65 -15.60 33.24
CA ASN A 36 13.16 -16.04 31.94
C ASN A 36 11.79 -15.41 31.68
N ASN A 37 11.76 -14.15 31.26
CA ASN A 37 10.60 -13.59 30.58
C ASN A 37 10.89 -13.63 29.09
N PHE A 38 10.27 -14.59 28.39
CA PHE A 38 10.06 -14.51 26.95
C PHE A 38 9.10 -13.35 26.69
N ASN A 39 9.61 -12.12 26.74
CA ASN A 39 8.98 -11.02 26.06
C ASN A 39 9.43 -11.14 24.61
N ASN A 40 8.67 -11.92 23.84
CA ASN A 40 8.65 -11.74 22.40
C ASN A 40 8.33 -10.25 22.20
N PRO A 41 9.18 -9.45 21.53
CA PRO A 41 8.71 -8.14 21.11
C PRO A 41 7.47 -8.42 20.26
N MET A 42 6.30 -8.00 20.76
CA MET A 42 5.13 -7.84 19.92
C MET A 42 5.58 -6.81 18.88
N ILE A 43 5.98 -7.30 17.72
CA ILE A 43 5.92 -6.50 16.50
C ILE A 43 4.42 -6.24 16.39
N GLU A 44 3.99 -5.03 16.71
CA GLU A 44 2.69 -4.55 16.26
C GLU A 44 2.70 -4.75 14.76
N SER A 45 1.90 -5.70 14.25
CA SER A 45 1.62 -5.66 12.83
C SER A 45 0.78 -4.42 12.64
N THR A 46 1.39 -3.44 11.99
CA THR A 46 0.67 -2.33 11.38
C THR A 46 -0.14 -3.01 10.29
N ASN A 47 -1.34 -3.45 10.63
CA ASN A 47 -2.33 -3.97 9.70
C ASN A 47 -2.80 -2.80 8.81
N GLU A 48 -1.86 -2.18 8.11
CA GLU A 48 -2.10 -1.18 7.08
C GLU A 48 -2.75 -1.96 5.94
N LEU A 49 -4.04 -1.71 5.75
CA LEU A 49 -4.77 -2.30 4.64
C LEU A 49 -4.09 -1.90 3.33
N ARG A 50 -4.25 -2.74 2.29
CA ARG A 50 -3.58 -2.51 1.01
C ARG A 50 -4.25 -1.34 0.30
N ASN A 51 -3.46 -0.37 -0.14
CA ASN A 51 -3.97 0.89 -0.68
C ASN A 51 -4.18 0.81 -2.20
N ILE A 52 -5.33 1.24 -2.69
CA ILE A 52 -5.59 1.44 -4.13
C ILE A 52 -5.65 2.94 -4.40
N MET A 53 -4.84 3.39 -5.35
CA MET A 53 -4.75 4.78 -5.76
C MET A 53 -5.64 5.04 -6.97
N LEU A 54 -6.47 6.07 -6.88
CA LEU A 54 -7.26 6.62 -7.97
C LEU A 54 -6.76 8.01 -8.32
N THR A 55 -6.63 8.31 -9.62
CA THR A 55 -6.35 9.67 -10.06
C THR A 55 -7.39 10.18 -11.05
N GLY A 56 -7.67 11.49 -11.01
CA GLY A 56 -8.60 12.16 -11.91
C GLY A 56 -8.16 13.60 -12.16
N TYR A 57 -8.80 14.27 -13.11
CA TYR A 57 -8.47 15.67 -13.45
C TYR A 57 -9.70 16.54 -13.61
N TRP A 58 -10.46 16.30 -14.67
CA TRP A 58 -11.57 17.15 -15.11
C TRP A 58 -12.91 16.57 -14.65
N ASN A 59 -14.00 17.31 -14.82
CA ASN A 59 -15.32 16.70 -14.66
C ASN A 59 -15.63 15.75 -15.85
N PRO A 60 -16.16 14.54 -15.61
CA PRO A 60 -16.50 13.97 -14.30
C PRO A 60 -15.35 13.24 -13.58
N THR A 61 -14.22 12.96 -14.24
CA THR A 61 -13.12 12.12 -13.74
C THR A 61 -12.60 12.42 -12.33
N GLY A 62 -12.47 13.68 -11.92
CA GLY A 62 -12.11 14.02 -10.53
C GLY A 62 -13.29 13.90 -9.57
N GLN A 63 -14.47 14.38 -9.98
CA GLN A 63 -15.66 14.37 -9.12
C GLN A 63 -16.20 12.97 -8.84
N MET A 64 -16.09 12.04 -9.79
CA MET A 64 -16.60 10.68 -9.64
C MET A 64 -15.81 9.85 -8.61
N ILE A 65 -14.55 10.23 -8.35
CA ILE A 65 -13.69 9.61 -7.34
C ILE A 65 -13.62 10.42 -6.05
N ALA A 66 -14.31 11.55 -5.94
CA ALA A 66 -14.20 12.48 -4.81
C ALA A 66 -14.51 11.83 -3.46
N GLN A 67 -15.41 10.84 -3.40
CA GLN A 67 -15.73 10.11 -2.17
C GLN A 67 -14.55 9.35 -1.55
N PHE A 68 -13.49 9.10 -2.33
CA PHE A 68 -12.27 8.43 -1.91
C PHE A 68 -11.13 9.40 -1.55
N SER A 69 -11.36 10.71 -1.61
CA SER A 69 -10.39 11.70 -1.16
C SER A 69 -10.50 11.89 0.34
N ASP A 70 -9.36 11.99 1.02
CA ASP A 70 -9.26 12.35 2.44
C ASP A 70 -9.09 13.88 2.65
N ASP A 71 -8.80 14.63 1.58
CA ASP A 71 -8.85 16.08 1.59
C ASP A 71 -10.29 16.58 1.84
N SER A 72 -10.49 17.24 3.00
CA SER A 72 -11.78 17.81 3.43
C SER A 72 -12.40 18.87 2.50
N TYR A 73 -11.63 19.48 1.61
CA TYR A 73 -12.14 20.39 0.59
C TYR A 73 -12.70 19.62 -0.60
N LEU A 74 -12.01 18.57 -1.04
CA LEU A 74 -12.46 17.70 -2.13
C LEU A 74 -13.63 16.81 -1.70
N ASN A 75 -13.66 16.40 -0.44
CA ASN A 75 -14.64 15.51 0.15
C ASN A 75 -15.11 16.01 1.53
N PRO A 76 -16.01 17.00 1.59
CA PRO A 76 -16.45 17.61 2.85
C PRO A 76 -17.23 16.67 3.76
N ASP A 77 -17.79 15.59 3.22
CA ASP A 77 -18.52 14.57 3.98
C ASP A 77 -17.58 13.52 4.61
N GLY A 78 -16.28 13.61 4.34
CA GLY A 78 -15.26 12.73 4.87
C GLY A 78 -14.98 11.50 4.01
N TRP A 79 -13.78 10.96 4.18
CA TRP A 79 -13.25 9.84 3.41
C TRP A 79 -14.10 8.57 3.57
N LYS A 80 -14.48 7.96 2.44
CA LYS A 80 -15.25 6.70 2.38
C LYS A 80 -14.46 5.52 1.82
N GLY A 81 -13.14 5.67 1.68
CA GLY A 81 -12.27 4.63 1.15
C GLY A 81 -11.80 3.61 2.18
N ALA A 82 -11.98 3.86 3.47
CA ALA A 82 -11.54 2.96 4.54
C ALA A 82 -12.21 1.58 4.43
N ASN A 83 -11.41 0.52 4.30
CA ASN A 83 -11.83 -0.86 4.09
C ASN A 83 -13.04 -0.96 3.16
N TRP A 84 -12.91 -0.43 1.95
CA TRP A 84 -14.05 -0.19 1.09
C TRP A 84 -14.79 -1.51 0.77
N GLU A 85 -16.10 -1.50 1.05
CA GLU A 85 -17.02 -2.64 1.00
C GLU A 85 -16.65 -3.86 1.89
N ASP A 86 -15.74 -3.71 2.85
CA ASP A 86 -15.18 -4.79 3.67
C ASP A 86 -14.33 -5.81 2.89
N TRP A 87 -13.61 -5.36 1.85
CA TRP A 87 -12.78 -6.23 1.01
C TRP A 87 -11.30 -6.30 1.42
N GLY A 88 -10.88 -5.52 2.42
CA GLY A 88 -9.50 -5.46 2.92
C GLY A 88 -8.60 -4.46 2.17
N PHE A 89 -9.19 -3.45 1.53
CA PHE A 89 -8.46 -2.44 0.76
C PHE A 89 -8.93 -1.04 1.13
N ASP A 90 -7.97 -0.13 1.32
CA ASP A 90 -8.24 1.29 1.46
C ASP A 90 -8.16 1.96 0.08
N ILE A 91 -9.13 2.81 -0.24
CA ILE A 91 -9.20 3.50 -1.54
C ILE A 91 -8.89 4.98 -1.35
N TYR A 92 -7.83 5.47 -1.99
CA TYR A 92 -7.44 6.89 -1.96
C TYR A 92 -7.61 7.50 -3.34
N SER A 93 -8.16 8.71 -3.42
CA SER A 93 -8.22 9.47 -4.66
C SER A 93 -7.53 10.81 -4.58
N PHE A 94 -6.92 11.18 -5.71
CA PHE A 94 -6.14 12.39 -5.85
C PHE A 94 -6.48 13.06 -7.18
N PHE A 95 -6.85 14.33 -7.11
CA PHE A 95 -7.22 15.12 -8.28
C PHE A 95 -7.19 16.61 -7.91
N PRO A 96 -7.00 17.50 -8.89
CA PRO A 96 -6.91 18.93 -8.61
C PRO A 96 -8.27 19.48 -8.20
N LYS A 97 -8.24 20.61 -7.46
CA LYS A 97 -9.46 21.28 -7.02
C LYS A 97 -10.36 21.63 -8.20
N PRO A 98 -11.60 21.12 -8.28
CA PRO A 98 -12.47 21.38 -9.41
C PRO A 98 -12.69 22.88 -9.64
N GLY A 99 -12.62 23.29 -10.90
CA GLY A 99 -12.84 24.67 -11.33
C GLY A 99 -11.57 25.54 -11.34
N THR A 100 -10.74 25.48 -10.30
CA THR A 100 -9.43 26.18 -10.28
C THR A 100 -8.29 25.34 -10.85
N TYR A 101 -8.41 24.02 -10.78
CA TYR A 101 -7.44 23.02 -11.25
C TYR A 101 -6.03 23.22 -10.66
N ASN A 102 -6.00 23.51 -9.35
CA ASN A 102 -4.79 23.68 -8.54
C ASN A 102 -4.76 22.69 -7.37
N GLY A 103 -3.62 22.55 -6.70
CA GLY A 103 -3.38 21.55 -5.65
C GLY A 103 -2.73 20.29 -6.20
N THR A 104 -3.12 19.12 -5.70
CA THR A 104 -2.59 17.84 -6.18
C THR A 104 -2.99 17.58 -7.63
N PHE A 105 -2.03 17.17 -8.47
CA PHE A 105 -2.20 16.94 -9.90
C PHE A 105 -2.69 18.17 -10.67
N GLU A 106 -2.02 19.30 -10.50
CA GLU A 106 -2.19 20.46 -11.40
C GLU A 106 -1.87 20.07 -12.85
N VAL A 107 -2.41 20.84 -13.79
CA VAL A 107 -2.26 20.60 -15.23
C VAL A 107 -0.89 21.10 -15.71
N ASP A 108 0.16 20.43 -15.22
CA ASP A 108 1.57 20.75 -15.40
C ASP A 108 2.40 19.45 -15.30
N TYR A 109 3.32 19.22 -16.24
CA TYR A 109 4.10 17.97 -16.26
C TYR A 109 5.03 17.83 -15.05
N GLN A 110 5.58 18.93 -14.54
CA GLN A 110 6.53 18.89 -13.43
C GLN A 110 5.80 18.62 -12.11
N ASN A 111 4.69 19.30 -11.87
CA ASN A 111 3.85 19.06 -10.71
C ASN A 111 3.25 17.64 -10.76
N THR A 112 2.78 17.18 -11.92
CA THR A 112 2.28 15.80 -12.05
C THR A 112 3.36 14.77 -11.69
N TRP A 113 4.62 15.01 -12.06
CA TRP A 113 5.73 14.14 -11.67
C TRP A 113 5.96 14.14 -10.16
N GLU A 114 6.09 15.34 -9.56
CA GLU A 114 6.36 15.48 -8.13
C GLU A 114 5.25 14.87 -7.28
N ASP A 115 3.99 15.17 -7.61
CA ASP A 115 2.83 14.65 -6.89
C ASP A 115 2.72 13.13 -7.06
N PHE A 116 2.87 12.60 -8.28
CA PHE A 116 2.75 11.16 -8.52
C PHE A 116 3.73 10.37 -7.68
N TRP A 117 5.03 10.67 -7.76
CA TRP A 117 6.04 9.91 -7.04
C TRP A 117 6.00 10.16 -5.54
N SER A 118 5.68 11.38 -5.08
CA SER A 118 5.52 11.64 -3.65
C SER A 118 4.34 10.86 -3.05
N ILE A 119 3.22 10.78 -3.76
CA ILE A 119 2.02 10.07 -3.28
C ILE A 119 2.27 8.56 -3.28
N THR A 120 2.86 8.01 -4.34
CA THR A 120 3.10 6.58 -4.40
C THR A 120 4.13 6.12 -3.36
N GLU A 121 5.14 6.93 -3.03
CA GLU A 121 6.04 6.68 -1.90
C GLU A 121 5.33 6.70 -0.53
N GLU A 122 4.30 7.54 -0.38
CA GLU A 122 3.55 7.67 0.87
C GLU A 122 2.58 6.49 1.08
N ILE A 123 1.77 6.17 0.06
CA ILE A 123 0.68 5.21 0.22
C ILE A 123 1.01 3.81 -0.32
N ASN A 124 2.11 3.65 -1.05
CA ASN A 124 2.59 2.35 -1.53
C ASN A 124 1.46 1.52 -2.22
N PRO A 125 0.86 2.01 -3.32
CA PRO A 125 -0.38 1.43 -3.83
C PRO A 125 -0.20 0.06 -4.48
N ILE A 126 -1.05 -0.90 -4.10
CA ILE A 126 -1.12 -2.23 -4.72
C ILE A 126 -1.75 -2.21 -6.11
N ALA A 127 -2.56 -1.18 -6.39
CA ALA A 127 -3.09 -0.90 -7.71
C ALA A 127 -3.29 0.60 -7.95
N ILE A 128 -3.15 1.03 -9.21
CA ILE A 128 -3.34 2.43 -9.64
C ILE A 128 -4.35 2.47 -10.80
N ILE A 129 -5.46 3.19 -10.62
CA ILE A 129 -6.45 3.42 -11.68
C ILE A 129 -6.53 4.91 -11.95
N SER A 130 -6.09 5.31 -13.14
CA SER A 130 -6.10 6.72 -13.53
C SER A 130 -7.25 7.02 -14.50
N PHE A 131 -7.91 8.15 -14.31
CA PHE A 131 -9.01 8.59 -15.14
C PHE A 131 -8.70 9.94 -15.80
N GLY A 132 -9.05 10.08 -17.07
CA GLY A 132 -8.90 11.35 -17.80
C GLY A 132 -10.01 11.63 -18.79
N ALA A 133 -10.17 12.89 -19.15
CA ALA A 133 -11.18 13.29 -20.13
C ALA A 133 -10.80 12.78 -21.53
N GLY A 134 -11.70 12.04 -22.20
CA GLY A 134 -11.46 11.48 -23.54
C GLY A 134 -12.73 11.20 -24.33
N ALA A 135 -12.62 10.37 -25.38
CA ALA A 135 -13.73 10.08 -26.28
C ALA A 135 -14.88 9.40 -25.53
N GLY A 136 -14.60 8.34 -24.77
CA GLY A 136 -15.54 7.67 -23.86
C GLY A 136 -16.86 7.18 -24.51
N PRO A 137 -17.84 6.69 -23.72
CA PRO A 137 -18.02 7.10 -22.33
C PRO A 137 -17.13 6.39 -21.30
N TRP A 138 -16.64 5.18 -21.57
CA TRP A 138 -15.71 4.46 -20.69
C TRP A 138 -14.68 3.65 -21.50
N GLU A 139 -13.62 4.33 -21.95
CA GLU A 139 -12.59 3.79 -22.83
C GLU A 139 -11.38 3.34 -22.01
N ILE A 140 -11.12 2.04 -21.96
CA ILE A 140 -10.03 1.46 -21.16
C ILE A 140 -8.79 1.36 -22.04
N GLU A 141 -7.80 2.18 -21.73
CA GLU A 141 -6.59 2.31 -22.53
C GLU A 141 -5.60 1.18 -22.24
N TYR A 142 -5.23 0.43 -23.28
CA TYR A 142 -4.31 -0.70 -23.12
C TYR A 142 -2.84 -0.29 -23.21
N ASN A 143 -2.50 0.82 -23.87
CA ASN A 143 -1.12 1.19 -24.15
C ASN A 143 -0.80 2.62 -23.69
N ALA A 144 0.36 2.81 -23.06
CA ALA A 144 0.95 4.13 -22.79
C ALA A 144 2.39 4.18 -23.27
N ARG A 145 2.85 5.33 -23.79
CA ARG A 145 4.14 5.45 -24.50
C ARG A 145 5.08 6.46 -23.86
N ASN A 146 6.37 6.12 -23.90
CA ASN A 146 7.46 6.99 -23.47
C ASN A 146 7.80 8.04 -24.53
N LEU A 147 6.99 9.09 -24.69
CA LEU A 147 7.19 10.05 -25.79
C LEU A 147 8.39 10.97 -25.55
N ASP A 148 9.07 11.35 -26.63
CA ASP A 148 10.15 12.35 -26.67
C ASP A 148 9.68 13.72 -27.19
N ASN A 149 8.39 13.84 -27.49
CA ASN A 149 7.73 15.07 -27.89
C ASN A 149 6.26 15.02 -27.48
N TRP A 150 5.89 15.88 -26.53
CA TRP A 150 4.57 15.94 -25.91
C TRP A 150 3.80 17.17 -26.41
N VAL A 151 2.48 17.13 -26.32
CA VAL A 151 1.66 18.35 -26.46
C VAL A 151 2.08 19.30 -25.32
N PRO A 152 2.46 20.56 -25.63
CA PRO A 152 2.85 21.51 -24.61
C PRO A 152 1.72 21.77 -23.60
N ASP A 153 2.05 21.79 -22.31
CA ASP A 153 1.14 22.33 -21.29
C ASP A 153 1.22 23.87 -21.26
N ASN A 154 0.67 24.48 -20.21
CA ASN A 154 0.60 25.93 -20.07
C ASN A 154 1.67 26.53 -19.13
N VAL A 155 2.57 25.72 -18.55
CA VAL A 155 3.52 26.15 -17.52
C VAL A 155 4.95 25.77 -17.95
N PRO A 156 5.91 26.70 -18.01
CA PRO A 156 7.27 26.35 -18.41
C PRO A 156 8.02 25.60 -17.28
N PRO A 157 8.77 24.52 -17.59
CA PRO A 157 8.99 23.96 -18.93
C PRO A 157 7.80 23.16 -19.47
N TYR A 158 7.35 23.49 -20.69
CA TYR A 158 6.10 22.94 -21.26
C TYR A 158 6.14 21.45 -21.68
N GLN A 159 7.18 20.73 -21.29
CA GLN A 159 7.41 19.32 -21.62
C GLN A 159 7.86 18.64 -20.32
N PRO A 160 7.68 17.31 -20.20
CA PRO A 160 8.35 16.55 -19.15
C PRO A 160 9.85 16.88 -19.10
N THR A 161 10.40 16.91 -17.90
CA THR A 161 11.84 17.11 -17.69
C THR A 161 12.32 16.05 -16.71
N PRO A 162 13.03 15.01 -17.17
CA PRO A 162 13.55 14.79 -18.54
C PRO A 162 12.47 14.46 -19.60
N CYS A 163 12.85 14.56 -20.88
CA CYS A 163 12.02 14.13 -22.02
C CYS A 163 12.86 13.26 -22.98
N PRO A 164 12.49 11.99 -23.23
CA PRO A 164 11.38 11.27 -22.63
C PRO A 164 11.51 11.13 -21.09
N PRO A 165 10.40 10.93 -20.36
CA PRO A 165 10.43 10.90 -18.89
C PRO A 165 11.12 9.67 -18.30
N ASP A 166 11.04 8.51 -18.96
CA ASP A 166 11.76 7.30 -18.56
C ASP A 166 13.05 7.20 -19.38
N ASP A 167 14.19 7.48 -18.74
CA ASP A 167 15.52 7.41 -19.36
C ASP A 167 16.08 5.97 -19.43
N THR A 168 15.41 5.01 -18.78
CA THR A 168 15.77 3.58 -18.80
C THR A 168 15.23 2.87 -20.04
N LYS A 169 14.28 3.49 -20.75
CA LYS A 169 13.64 2.97 -21.96
C LYS A 169 13.82 3.92 -23.14
N PRO A 170 13.89 3.41 -24.39
CA PRO A 170 13.95 4.27 -25.56
C PRO A 170 12.65 5.08 -25.73
N ALA A 171 12.74 6.19 -26.45
CA ALA A 171 11.57 6.94 -26.89
C ALA A 171 10.60 6.03 -27.68
N GLY A 172 9.31 6.17 -27.41
CA GLY A 172 8.24 5.36 -27.98
C GLY A 172 8.06 3.98 -27.33
N TYR A 173 8.84 3.64 -26.29
CA TYR A 173 8.61 2.39 -25.53
C TYR A 173 7.18 2.33 -24.99
N ILE A 174 6.53 1.20 -25.19
CA ILE A 174 5.13 0.98 -24.80
C ILE A 174 5.09 0.20 -23.49
N ARG A 175 4.31 0.71 -22.54
CA ARG A 175 3.85 -0.02 -21.36
C ARG A 175 2.39 -0.41 -21.58
N HIS A 176 2.04 -1.61 -21.12
CA HIS A 176 0.69 -2.13 -21.26
C HIS A 176 -0.05 -2.07 -19.92
N SER A 177 -1.34 -1.80 -19.98
CA SER A 177 -2.22 -1.89 -18.82
C SER A 177 -2.19 -3.30 -18.24
N THR A 178 -2.08 -3.38 -16.92
CA THR A 178 -2.21 -4.62 -16.14
C THR A 178 -3.51 -4.66 -15.34
N LEU A 179 -4.44 -3.73 -15.62
CA LEU A 179 -5.83 -3.86 -15.19
C LEU A 179 -6.46 -5.12 -15.80
N PRO A 180 -7.47 -5.73 -15.15
CA PRO A 180 -8.34 -6.74 -15.76
C PRO A 180 -9.29 -6.07 -16.76
N VAL A 181 -8.72 -5.54 -17.85
CA VAL A 181 -9.37 -4.57 -18.76
C VAL A 181 -10.64 -5.12 -19.39
N GLN A 182 -10.67 -6.40 -19.76
CA GLN A 182 -11.83 -7.01 -20.38
C GLN A 182 -12.93 -7.26 -19.35
N GLU A 183 -12.57 -7.75 -18.17
CA GLU A 183 -13.50 -7.98 -17.06
C GLU A 183 -14.13 -6.66 -16.60
N ILE A 184 -13.36 -5.57 -16.54
CA ILE A 184 -13.89 -4.22 -16.26
C ILE A 184 -14.89 -3.80 -17.34
N ALA A 185 -14.53 -3.90 -18.62
CA ALA A 185 -15.41 -3.51 -19.72
C ALA A 185 -16.73 -4.31 -19.67
N ASP A 186 -16.63 -5.63 -19.53
CA ASP A 186 -17.78 -6.52 -19.47
C ASP A 186 -18.67 -6.18 -18.26
N ALA A 187 -18.08 -6.01 -17.07
CA ALA A 187 -18.81 -5.71 -15.85
C ALA A 187 -19.54 -4.36 -15.89
N VAL A 188 -18.92 -3.32 -16.47
CA VAL A 188 -19.56 -2.00 -16.62
C VAL A 188 -20.72 -2.06 -17.61
N ASN A 189 -20.55 -2.74 -18.75
CA ASN A 189 -21.64 -2.92 -19.74
C ASN A 189 -22.80 -3.76 -19.19
N ASP A 190 -22.51 -4.78 -18.38
CA ASP A 190 -23.52 -5.69 -17.84
C ASP A 190 -24.36 -5.06 -16.71
N GLN A 191 -23.78 -4.14 -15.96
CA GLN A 191 -24.39 -3.58 -14.75
C GLN A 191 -24.91 -2.15 -14.91
N THR A 192 -24.48 -1.43 -15.95
CA THR A 192 -24.85 -0.03 -16.17
C THR A 192 -25.34 0.23 -17.59
N THR A 193 -25.72 1.47 -17.89
CA THR A 193 -25.98 1.90 -19.28
C THR A 193 -24.73 2.50 -19.95
N VAL A 194 -23.62 2.57 -19.23
CA VAL A 194 -22.35 3.12 -19.72
C VAL A 194 -21.72 2.13 -20.70
N TYR A 195 -21.50 2.56 -21.94
CA TYR A 195 -20.80 1.75 -22.92
C TYR A 195 -19.29 1.74 -22.64
N ALA A 196 -18.77 0.59 -22.23
CA ALA A 196 -17.35 0.40 -21.96
C ALA A 196 -16.67 -0.47 -23.01
N TRP A 197 -15.41 -0.18 -23.33
CA TRP A 197 -14.61 -1.04 -24.20
C TRP A 197 -13.12 -0.90 -23.90
N VAL A 198 -12.36 -1.90 -24.34
CA VAL A 198 -10.90 -1.88 -24.28
C VAL A 198 -10.35 -1.35 -25.61
N ASP A 199 -9.55 -0.30 -25.56
CA ASP A 199 -8.75 0.13 -26.71
C ASP A 199 -7.40 -0.59 -26.75
N TRP A 200 -7.41 -1.77 -27.37
CA TRP A 200 -6.23 -2.63 -27.51
C TRP A 200 -5.10 -2.01 -28.34
N ASN A 201 -5.42 -1.10 -29.28
CA ASN A 201 -4.46 -0.59 -30.26
C ASN A 201 -4.23 0.92 -30.15
N GLY A 202 -5.06 1.64 -29.40
CA GLY A 202 -4.93 3.06 -29.13
C GLY A 202 -4.06 3.37 -27.95
N ASN A 203 -4.24 4.59 -27.44
CA ASN A 203 -3.43 5.20 -26.39
C ASN A 203 -4.15 6.46 -25.86
N PRO A 204 -3.86 6.88 -24.61
CA PRO A 204 -4.41 8.09 -23.99
C PRO A 204 -3.97 9.44 -24.63
N GLY A 205 -3.36 9.43 -25.82
CA GLY A 205 -2.96 10.62 -26.57
C GLY A 205 -1.50 11.00 -26.37
N ALA A 206 -1.22 12.31 -26.24
CA ALA A 206 0.15 12.83 -26.12
C ALA A 206 0.26 14.01 -25.15
N TYR A 207 -0.70 14.13 -24.23
CA TYR A 207 -0.76 15.14 -23.18
C TYR A 207 -0.68 14.49 -21.80
N LEU A 208 -1.19 15.13 -20.75
CA LEU A 208 -1.17 14.59 -19.38
C LEU A 208 -1.88 13.24 -19.20
N CYS A 209 -2.85 12.88 -20.05
CA CYS A 209 -3.50 11.56 -19.98
C CYS A 209 -2.48 10.45 -20.29
N GLU A 210 -1.72 10.60 -21.38
CA GLU A 210 -0.64 9.67 -21.75
C GLU A 210 0.45 9.65 -20.69
N TYR A 211 0.77 10.81 -20.11
CA TYR A 211 1.81 10.94 -19.10
C TYR A 211 1.44 10.22 -17.81
N MET A 212 0.23 10.47 -17.29
CA MET A 212 -0.31 9.81 -16.10
C MET A 212 -0.43 8.29 -16.31
N ALA A 213 -0.95 7.86 -17.46
CA ALA A 213 -1.02 6.44 -17.81
C ALA A 213 0.37 5.79 -17.81
N TYR A 214 1.36 6.47 -18.41
CA TYR A 214 2.73 5.98 -18.47
C TYR A 214 3.37 5.89 -17.07
N LEU A 215 3.18 6.91 -16.22
CA LEU A 215 3.66 6.91 -14.84
C LEU A 215 3.06 5.77 -14.01
N GLY A 216 1.74 5.58 -14.08
CA GLY A 216 1.06 4.46 -13.39
C GLY A 216 1.61 3.10 -13.81
N MET A 217 1.68 2.85 -15.12
CA MET A 217 2.19 1.58 -15.65
C MET A 217 3.70 1.43 -15.45
N TRP A 218 4.45 2.53 -15.31
CA TRP A 218 5.86 2.49 -14.95
C TRP A 218 6.04 2.12 -13.48
N TYR A 219 5.33 2.76 -12.56
CA TYR A 219 5.32 2.39 -11.14
C TYR A 219 5.02 0.89 -10.99
N GLN A 220 3.98 0.41 -11.67
CA GLN A 220 3.64 -1.00 -11.69
C GLN A 220 4.81 -1.88 -12.19
N ASP A 221 5.44 -1.54 -13.32
CA ASP A 221 6.55 -2.33 -13.88
C ASP A 221 7.77 -2.45 -12.96
N ILE A 222 8.05 -1.43 -12.14
CA ILE A 222 9.19 -1.47 -11.20
C ILE A 222 8.85 -2.07 -9.84
N HIS A 223 7.56 -2.26 -9.54
CA HIS A 223 7.02 -2.86 -8.30
C HIS A 223 6.25 -4.18 -8.56
N ASN A 224 6.47 -4.86 -9.68
CA ASN A 224 5.69 -6.06 -10.08
C ASN A 224 6.25 -7.40 -9.57
N THR A 225 7.08 -7.38 -8.54
CA THR A 225 7.76 -8.58 -8.05
C THR A 225 7.31 -8.94 -6.64
N THR A 226 7.35 -10.23 -6.33
CA THR A 226 6.94 -10.75 -5.01
C THR A 226 7.97 -10.47 -3.90
N ASP A 227 9.17 -9.99 -4.25
CA ASP A 227 10.20 -9.58 -3.29
C ASP A 227 10.17 -8.08 -2.98
N ASP A 228 9.32 -7.32 -3.67
CA ASP A 228 9.00 -5.96 -3.26
C ASP A 228 8.21 -5.98 -1.94
N THR A 229 8.55 -5.10 -1.01
CA THR A 229 7.80 -4.96 0.26
C THR A 229 6.39 -4.44 0.01
N TYR A 230 6.22 -3.66 -1.06
CA TYR A 230 4.93 -3.06 -1.43
C TYR A 230 4.66 -3.26 -2.93
N PRO A 231 4.31 -4.48 -3.35
CA PRO A 231 4.12 -4.77 -4.77
C PRO A 231 2.91 -4.02 -5.33
N CYS A 232 3.04 -3.54 -6.57
CA CYS A 232 1.97 -2.99 -7.37
C CYS A 232 1.61 -3.98 -8.47
N TRP A 233 0.47 -4.65 -8.31
CA TRP A 233 0.07 -5.73 -9.21
C TRP A 233 -0.70 -5.25 -10.44
N SER A 234 -1.28 -4.05 -10.39
CA SER A 234 -2.19 -3.61 -11.43
C SER A 234 -2.15 -2.10 -11.62
N SER A 235 -2.00 -1.64 -12.87
CA SER A 235 -2.16 -0.25 -13.22
C SER A 235 -2.74 -0.07 -14.61
N GLY A 236 -3.52 0.99 -14.80
CA GLY A 236 -3.98 1.40 -16.12
C GLY A 236 -4.74 2.72 -16.11
N PHE A 237 -5.25 3.07 -17.29
CA PHE A 237 -5.87 4.35 -17.55
C PHE A 237 -7.22 4.19 -18.24
N ILE A 238 -8.19 5.03 -17.87
CA ILE A 238 -9.54 5.01 -18.43
C ILE A 238 -9.95 6.42 -18.85
N HIS A 239 -10.30 6.57 -20.12
CA HIS A 239 -10.88 7.78 -20.65
C HIS A 239 -12.39 7.83 -20.43
N VAL A 240 -12.85 8.92 -19.83
CA VAL A 240 -14.27 9.17 -19.55
C VAL A 240 -14.72 10.42 -20.32
N THR A 241 -15.86 10.33 -20.97
CA THR A 241 -16.39 11.47 -21.73
C THR A 241 -16.94 12.54 -20.79
N SER A 242 -16.74 13.83 -21.10
CA SER A 242 -17.21 14.94 -20.27
C SER A 242 -18.74 15.02 -20.15
N GLY A 243 -19.46 14.34 -21.05
CA GLY A 243 -20.93 14.30 -21.08
C GLY A 243 -21.55 13.17 -20.26
N LEU A 244 -20.75 12.28 -19.66
CA LEU A 244 -21.28 11.19 -18.83
C LEU A 244 -21.87 11.78 -17.53
N PRO A 245 -23.14 11.46 -17.18
CA PRO A 245 -23.71 11.87 -15.90
C PRO A 245 -22.82 11.43 -14.74
N LEU A 246 -22.67 12.31 -13.74
CA LEU A 246 -21.78 12.04 -12.60
C LEU A 246 -22.18 10.78 -11.83
N GLU A 247 -23.48 10.50 -11.70
CA GLU A 247 -23.98 9.29 -11.05
C GLU A 247 -23.57 8.02 -11.80
N ASP A 248 -23.71 7.99 -13.12
CA ASP A 248 -23.28 6.87 -13.97
C ASP A 248 -21.76 6.69 -13.91
N ALA A 249 -21.00 7.80 -13.87
CA ALA A 249 -19.55 7.77 -13.75
C ALA A 249 -19.08 7.23 -12.38
N ILE A 250 -19.76 7.59 -11.30
CA ILE A 250 -19.51 7.03 -9.96
C ILE A 250 -19.78 5.53 -9.97
N GLU A 251 -20.95 5.10 -10.48
CA GLU A 251 -21.31 3.68 -10.53
C GLU A 251 -20.31 2.85 -11.36
N ALA A 252 -19.90 3.34 -12.54
CA ALA A 252 -18.89 2.69 -13.37
C ALA A 252 -17.50 2.64 -12.70
N THR A 253 -17.14 3.66 -11.90
CA THR A 253 -15.90 3.67 -11.11
C THR A 253 -15.94 2.59 -10.03
N GLU A 254 -17.04 2.47 -9.29
CA GLU A 254 -17.18 1.44 -8.25
C GLU A 254 -17.18 0.02 -8.83
N ILE A 255 -17.81 -0.19 -9.99
CA ILE A 255 -17.74 -1.48 -10.70
C ILE A 255 -16.31 -1.79 -11.12
N THR A 256 -15.60 -0.81 -11.68
CA THR A 256 -14.19 -0.95 -12.07
C THR A 256 -13.33 -1.34 -10.86
N LEU A 257 -13.50 -0.65 -9.72
CA LEU A 257 -12.83 -0.98 -8.47
C LEU A 257 -13.10 -2.41 -8.03
N ARG A 258 -14.36 -2.87 -8.03
CA ARG A 258 -14.70 -4.25 -7.64
C ARG A 258 -13.99 -5.28 -8.51
N GLU A 259 -13.91 -5.07 -9.83
CA GLU A 259 -13.19 -6.00 -10.72
C GLU A 259 -11.68 -5.99 -10.48
N VAL A 260 -11.08 -4.82 -10.25
CA VAL A 260 -9.66 -4.73 -9.86
C VAL A 260 -9.41 -5.46 -8.55
N ILE A 261 -10.25 -5.26 -7.53
CA ILE A 261 -10.07 -5.95 -6.25
C ILE A 261 -10.26 -7.47 -6.41
N LYS A 262 -11.24 -7.93 -7.20
CA LYS A 262 -11.39 -9.38 -7.51
C LYS A 262 -10.12 -9.93 -8.16
N TYR A 263 -9.54 -9.19 -9.10
CA TYR A 263 -8.28 -9.56 -9.73
C TYR A 263 -7.14 -9.68 -8.71
N LEU A 264 -6.94 -8.67 -7.86
CA LEU A 264 -5.94 -8.69 -6.80
C LEU A 264 -6.12 -9.86 -5.83
N LEU A 265 -7.36 -10.13 -5.41
CA LEU A 265 -7.67 -11.27 -4.53
C LEU A 265 -7.38 -12.63 -5.18
N ASN A 266 -7.45 -12.73 -6.51
CA ASN A 266 -7.11 -13.95 -7.23
C ASN A 266 -5.59 -14.16 -7.39
N LEU A 267 -4.79 -13.10 -7.20
CA LEU A 267 -3.32 -13.21 -7.17
C LEU A 267 -2.81 -13.72 -5.81
N ASN A 268 -3.58 -13.52 -4.74
CA ASN A 268 -3.24 -14.00 -3.40
C ASN A 268 -3.29 -15.53 -3.32
N SER A 269 -2.22 -16.10 -2.79
CA SER A 269 -2.13 -17.48 -2.35
C SER A 269 -2.68 -17.61 -0.91
N PRO A 270 -3.36 -18.72 -0.58
CA PRO A 270 -3.68 -19.01 0.81
C PRO A 270 -2.44 -19.51 1.57
N PRO A 271 -2.43 -19.43 2.92
CA PRO A 271 -1.33 -19.92 3.70
C PRO A 271 -1.29 -21.43 3.57
N GLU A 272 -0.10 -22.00 3.71
CA GLU A 272 0.07 -23.43 3.76
C GLU A 272 -0.80 -24.04 4.87
N THR A 273 -1.24 -25.28 4.67
CA THR A 273 -2.04 -25.98 5.68
C THR A 273 -1.31 -25.95 7.03
N PRO A 274 -1.94 -25.42 8.11
CA PRO A 274 -1.27 -25.30 9.40
C PRO A 274 -0.73 -26.64 9.91
N THR A 275 0.54 -26.66 10.29
CA THR A 275 1.11 -27.73 11.10
C THR A 275 0.71 -27.53 12.56
N ILE A 276 0.27 -28.63 13.19
CA ILE A 276 -0.17 -28.61 14.58
C ILE A 276 0.72 -29.56 15.36
N THR A 277 1.43 -29.04 16.36
CA THR A 277 2.22 -29.87 17.27
C THR A 277 1.68 -29.76 18.68
N GLY A 278 1.43 -30.90 19.30
CA GLY A 278 0.90 -30.96 20.66
C GLY A 278 0.52 -32.38 21.06
N PRO A 279 0.16 -32.60 22.33
CA PRO A 279 -0.19 -33.92 22.82
C PRO A 279 -1.47 -34.45 22.16
N THR A 280 -1.38 -35.62 21.52
CA THR A 280 -2.56 -36.33 20.97
C THR A 280 -3.33 -37.10 22.04
N ASN A 281 -2.69 -37.33 23.20
CA ASN A 281 -3.23 -37.99 24.37
C ASN A 281 -2.93 -37.18 25.64
N GLY A 282 -3.68 -37.44 26.71
CA GLY A 282 -3.67 -36.59 27.90
C GLY A 282 -4.86 -36.85 28.82
N ASN A 283 -4.70 -36.47 30.09
CA ASN A 283 -5.71 -36.58 31.15
C ASN A 283 -6.74 -35.45 31.07
N ALA A 284 -8.00 -35.79 31.39
CA ALA A 284 -9.08 -34.81 31.50
C ALA A 284 -8.77 -33.76 32.58
N GLY A 285 -9.16 -32.51 32.32
CA GLY A 285 -8.92 -31.38 33.24
C GLY A 285 -7.47 -30.88 33.27
N THR A 286 -6.55 -31.48 32.51
CA THR A 286 -5.18 -30.98 32.36
C THR A 286 -5.08 -30.08 31.13
N SER A 287 -4.44 -28.92 31.28
CA SER A 287 -4.14 -28.01 30.17
C SER A 287 -2.91 -28.49 29.41
N TYR A 288 -3.00 -28.47 28.09
CA TYR A 288 -1.88 -28.79 27.19
C TYR A 288 -1.63 -27.62 26.26
N THR A 289 -0.36 -27.41 25.93
CA THR A 289 0.04 -26.43 24.92
C THR A 289 0.05 -27.09 23.56
N TYR A 290 -0.58 -26.43 22.59
CA TYR A 290 -0.53 -26.73 21.17
C TYR A 290 0.19 -25.59 20.48
N THR A 291 1.02 -25.93 19.50
CA THR A 291 1.69 -24.98 18.62
C THR A 291 1.07 -25.12 17.24
N PHE A 292 0.71 -23.99 16.65
CA PHE A 292 0.25 -23.87 15.28
C PHE A 292 1.30 -23.09 14.50
N ASN A 293 1.55 -23.53 13.27
CA ASN A 293 2.47 -22.87 12.39
C ASN A 293 2.03 -23.06 10.93
N SER A 294 2.08 -21.99 10.16
CA SER A 294 1.74 -21.95 8.75
C SER A 294 2.62 -20.87 8.12
N VAL A 295 3.02 -21.10 6.87
CA VAL A 295 3.76 -20.15 6.05
C VAL A 295 2.79 -19.65 5.01
N ASP A 296 2.63 -18.34 4.92
CA ASP A 296 1.96 -17.73 3.79
C ASP A 296 2.94 -17.56 2.61
N PRO A 297 2.61 -18.04 1.39
CA PRO A 297 3.47 -17.90 0.22
C PRO A 297 3.71 -16.45 -0.22
N ASP A 298 2.80 -15.53 0.11
CA ASP A 298 2.89 -14.11 -0.19
C ASP A 298 3.49 -13.31 0.99
N ASP A 299 3.97 -14.02 2.03
CA ASP A 299 4.52 -13.48 3.28
C ASP A 299 3.50 -12.67 4.11
N ASP A 300 2.20 -12.85 3.85
CA ASP A 300 1.11 -12.24 4.61
C ASP A 300 1.05 -12.77 6.07
N ASP A 301 0.60 -11.92 7.00
CA ASP A 301 0.30 -12.32 8.38
C ASP A 301 -0.82 -13.37 8.43
N VAL A 302 -0.64 -14.40 9.25
CA VAL A 302 -1.54 -15.54 9.36
C VAL A 302 -2.45 -15.44 10.59
N TYR A 303 -3.75 -15.68 10.37
CA TYR A 303 -4.74 -15.88 11.43
C TYR A 303 -5.18 -17.33 11.52
N TYR A 304 -5.51 -17.80 12.73
CA TYR A 304 -5.96 -19.16 12.98
C TYR A 304 -7.40 -19.19 13.49
N TYR A 305 -8.24 -20.03 12.87
CA TYR A 305 -9.56 -20.38 13.39
C TYR A 305 -9.57 -21.81 13.93
N ILE A 306 -9.60 -21.91 15.26
CA ILE A 306 -9.36 -23.18 15.95
C ILE A 306 -10.69 -23.82 16.37
N LYS A 307 -10.97 -25.02 15.80
CA LYS A 307 -12.09 -25.88 16.22
C LYS A 307 -11.57 -27.05 17.05
N TRP A 308 -11.71 -26.94 18.37
CA TRP A 308 -11.20 -27.95 19.30
C TRP A 308 -11.98 -29.27 19.30
N GLY A 309 -13.18 -29.31 18.71
CA GLY A 309 -14.01 -30.52 18.60
C GLY A 309 -14.87 -30.80 19.84
N ASP A 310 -14.81 -29.94 20.86
CA ASP A 310 -15.62 -29.95 22.09
C ASP A 310 -16.95 -29.18 21.95
N GLY A 311 -17.26 -28.72 20.73
CA GLY A 311 -18.41 -27.84 20.47
C GLY A 311 -18.12 -26.36 20.73
N HIS A 312 -16.93 -26.01 21.25
CA HIS A 312 -16.45 -24.64 21.31
C HIS A 312 -15.58 -24.32 20.08
N THR A 313 -15.85 -23.15 19.52
CA THR A 313 -15.01 -22.50 18.50
C THR A 313 -14.40 -21.27 19.14
N GLU A 314 -13.12 -21.04 18.95
CA GLU A 314 -12.50 -19.77 19.35
C GLU A 314 -12.84 -18.67 18.35
N VAL A 315 -12.68 -17.42 18.77
CA VAL A 315 -12.58 -16.28 17.83
C VAL A 315 -11.30 -16.49 17.01
N TRP A 316 -11.16 -15.76 15.92
CA TRP A 316 -9.92 -15.72 15.16
C TRP A 316 -8.74 -15.30 16.04
N GLU A 317 -7.64 -16.02 15.90
CA GLU A 317 -6.43 -15.83 16.68
C GLU A 317 -5.30 -15.35 15.78
N GLY A 318 -4.76 -14.16 16.07
CA GLY A 318 -3.72 -13.51 15.27
C GLY A 318 -3.79 -11.98 15.39
N PRO A 319 -3.05 -11.24 14.55
CA PRO A 319 -2.17 -11.77 13.48
C PRO A 319 -0.89 -12.42 14.03
N TYR A 320 -0.31 -13.33 13.26
CA TYR A 320 1.03 -13.87 13.48
C TYR A 320 1.84 -13.75 12.19
N VAL A 321 3.08 -13.26 12.28
CA VAL A 321 4.03 -13.26 11.16
C VAL A 321 4.08 -14.63 10.48
N SER A 322 4.07 -14.65 9.14
CA SER A 322 4.22 -15.87 8.34
C SER A 322 5.37 -16.75 8.85
N GLY A 323 5.10 -18.04 9.05
CA GLY A 323 6.06 -18.99 9.60
C GLY A 323 6.37 -18.86 11.10
N ALA A 324 5.70 -17.96 11.84
CA ALA A 324 5.84 -17.88 13.29
C ALA A 324 5.01 -18.95 14.03
N ASN A 325 5.45 -19.31 15.24
CA ASN A 325 4.74 -20.26 16.10
C ASN A 325 3.66 -19.56 16.94
N ALA A 326 2.40 -19.94 16.73
CA ALA A 326 1.29 -19.54 17.60
C ALA A 326 1.07 -20.59 18.70
N LEU A 327 1.18 -20.19 19.97
CA LEU A 327 1.02 -21.08 21.12
C LEU A 327 -0.35 -20.90 21.78
N LYS A 328 -1.10 -22.00 21.94
CA LYS A 328 -2.37 -22.00 22.68
C LYS A 328 -2.43 -23.08 23.73
N GLN A 329 -2.94 -22.72 24.89
CA GLN A 329 -3.24 -23.64 25.98
C GLN A 329 -4.71 -24.04 25.94
N LYS A 330 -5.00 -25.33 25.92
CA LYS A 330 -6.37 -25.85 25.98
C LYS A 330 -6.46 -27.01 26.96
N GLN A 331 -7.46 -26.96 27.84
CA GLN A 331 -7.81 -28.08 28.70
C GLN A 331 -8.44 -29.20 27.87
N LYS A 332 -7.95 -30.43 28.03
CA LYS A 332 -8.43 -31.55 27.22
C LYS A 332 -9.86 -31.94 27.59
N ILE A 333 -10.78 -31.73 26.64
CA ILE A 333 -12.14 -32.27 26.64
C ILE A 333 -12.40 -32.92 25.25
N LEU A 334 -11.72 -34.04 24.97
CA LEU A 334 -11.89 -34.93 23.78
C LEU A 334 -11.65 -34.35 22.35
N LYS A 335 -10.82 -35.09 21.58
CA LYS A 335 -10.50 -35.06 20.13
C LYS A 335 -10.69 -33.74 19.34
N VAL A 336 -9.56 -33.09 19.01
CA VAL A 336 -9.44 -32.12 17.92
C VAL A 336 -9.76 -32.81 16.59
N LYS A 337 -10.80 -32.34 15.89
CA LYS A 337 -11.29 -32.99 14.65
C LYS A 337 -10.88 -32.26 13.37
N LYS A 338 -10.60 -30.95 13.42
CA LYS A 338 -10.25 -30.16 12.23
C LYS A 338 -9.72 -28.78 12.66
N VAL A 339 -8.61 -28.34 12.07
CA VAL A 339 -8.21 -26.93 12.06
C VAL A 339 -8.32 -26.49 10.62
N ILE A 340 -8.93 -25.33 10.41
CA ILE A 340 -9.04 -24.71 9.10
C ILE A 340 -8.20 -23.45 9.22
N GLY A 341 -7.11 -23.39 8.46
CA GLY A 341 -6.55 -22.09 8.09
C GLY A 341 -7.51 -21.51 7.07
N GLU A 342 -8.14 -20.41 7.41
CA GLU A 342 -8.96 -19.59 6.53
C GLU A 342 -8.55 -18.15 6.84
N TYR A 343 -8.92 -17.19 6.01
CA TYR A 343 -8.74 -15.78 6.31
C TYR A 343 -10.02 -15.20 6.92
N LEU A 344 -9.86 -14.26 7.85
CA LEU A 344 -10.81 -13.16 7.93
C LEU A 344 -10.18 -11.95 7.26
N LYS A 345 -10.90 -11.47 6.25
CA LYS A 345 -10.68 -10.18 5.59
C LYS A 345 -10.96 -9.04 6.55
#